data_AF-A0A914CA82-F1
#
_entry.id   AF-A0A914CA82-F1
#
_cell.length_a   1.000
_cell.length_b   1.000
_cell.length_c   1.000
_cell.angle_alpha   90.00
_cell.angle_beta   90.00
_cell.angle_gamma   90.00
#
_symmetry.space_group_name_H-M   'P 1'
#
loop_
_entity.id
_entity.type
_entity.pdbx_description
1 polymer ?
#
loop_
_entity_poly.entity_id
_entity_poly.type
_entity_poly.pdbx_seq_one_letter_code
_entity_poly.pdbx_strand_id
1 'polypeptide(L)' 'MHEFGDSVQKIAEALRIPTTTVHDAIHRGDIEDRKGRGRKRSARTRENIRKIKTKIQRNLSSRQNSTRKMAKATKKII' A
#
# COMPACT_ATOMS: atom_id res chain seq x y z
N MET A 1 -45.31 14.45 16.84
CA MET A 1 -44.17 13.62 16.43
C MET A 1 -42.92 14.47 16.52
N HIS A 2 -41.84 13.98 17.13
CA HIS A 2 -40.61 14.74 17.37
C HIS A 2 -39.88 15.01 16.05
N GLU A 3 -39.87 16.25 15.56
CA GLU A 3 -38.95 16.65 14.48
C GLU A 3 -37.73 17.34 15.12
N PHE A 4 -36.76 16.52 15.51
CA PHE A 4 -35.45 17.05 15.91
C PHE A 4 -34.60 17.18 14.64
N GLY A 5 -34.33 18.41 14.21
CA GLY A 5 -33.38 18.74 13.14
C GLY A 5 -34.01 19.23 11.83
N ASP A 6 -33.18 19.95 11.05
CA ASP A 6 -33.55 20.40 9.70
C ASP A 6 -33.71 19.22 8.74
N SER A 7 -34.70 19.31 7.84
CA SER A 7 -34.88 18.33 6.77
C SER A 7 -33.65 18.29 5.84
N VAL A 8 -33.37 17.11 5.26
CA VAL A 8 -32.28 16.89 4.29
C VAL A 8 -32.29 17.94 3.15
N GLN A 9 -33.47 18.34 2.70
CA GLN A 9 -33.63 19.36 1.65
C GLN A 9 -33.13 20.74 2.10
N LYS A 10 -33.52 21.20 3.30
CA LYS A 10 -33.07 22.48 3.87
C LYS A 10 -31.56 22.51 4.06
N ILE A 11 -30.96 21.42 4.54
CA ILE A 11 -29.52 21.30 4.72
C ILE A 11 -28.79 21.37 3.37
N ALA A 12 -29.30 20.66 2.35
CA ALA A 12 -28.74 20.66 1.01
C ALA A 12 -28.78 22.05 0.35
N GLU A 13 -29.89 22.77 0.52
CA GLU A 13 -30.06 24.14 0.01
C GLU A 13 -29.11 25.13 0.70
N ALA A 14 -29.03 25.08 2.04
CA ALA A 14 -28.15 25.96 2.81
C ALA A 14 -26.67 25.76 2.46
N LEU A 15 -26.24 24.51 2.25
CA LEU A 15 -24.87 24.15 1.93
C LEU A 15 -24.56 24.16 0.43
N ARG A 16 -25.57 24.36 -0.44
CA ARG A 16 -25.46 24.31 -1.91
C ARG A 16 -24.82 23.01 -2.42
N ILE A 17 -25.18 21.88 -1.82
CA ILE A 17 -24.70 20.55 -2.19
C ILE A 17 -25.87 19.64 -2.60
N PRO A 18 -25.62 18.56 -3.36
CA PRO A 18 -26.67 17.61 -3.70
C PRO A 18 -27.31 16.99 -2.46
N THR A 19 -28.63 16.78 -2.49
CA THR A 19 -29.38 16.09 -1.42
C THR A 19 -28.84 14.68 -1.18
N THR A 20 -28.35 14.00 -2.21
CA THR A 20 -27.68 12.69 -2.13
C THR A 20 -26.44 12.74 -1.26
N THR A 21 -25.63 13.80 -1.36
CA THR A 21 -24.43 13.98 -0.53
C THR A 21 -24.79 14.14 0.95
N VAL A 22 -25.86 14.89 1.26
CA VAL A 22 -26.36 15.02 2.64
C VAL A 22 -26.88 13.69 3.16
N HIS A 23 -27.66 12.97 2.34
CA HIS A 23 -28.18 11.65 2.69
C HIS A 23 -27.06 10.63 2.96
N ASP A 24 -26.02 10.63 2.12
CA ASP A 24 -24.83 9.77 2.27
C ASP A 24 -24.02 10.13 3.51
N ALA A 25 -23.91 11.42 3.86
CA ALA A 25 -23.23 11.88 5.06
C ALA A 25 -24.00 11.46 6.33
N ILE A 26 -25.32 11.66 6.35
CA ILE A 26 -26.19 11.24 7.48
C ILE A 26 -26.13 9.72 7.66
N HIS A 27 -26.28 8.95 6.58
CA HIS A 27 -26.22 7.48 6.64
C HIS A 27 -24.85 6.94 7.06
N ARG A 28 -23.78 7.69 6.82
CA ARG A 28 -22.43 7.30 7.23
C ARG A 28 -22.24 7.39 8.74
N GLY A 29 -22.86 8.36 9.41
CA GLY A 29 -22.79 8.54 10.86
C GLY A 29 -21.41 8.95 11.39
N ASP A 30 -20.52 9.43 10.51
CA ASP A 30 -19.17 9.89 10.84
C ASP A 30 -18.89 11.18 10.05
N ILE A 31 -18.10 12.07 10.63
CA ILE A 31 -17.71 13.36 10.04
C ILE A 31 -16.64 13.13 8.96
N GLU A 32 -15.76 12.14 9.14
CA GLU A 32 -14.68 11.88 8.20
C GLU A 32 -15.15 11.13 6.94
N ASP A 33 -14.49 11.44 5.81
CA ASP A 33 -14.60 10.64 4.60
C ASP A 33 -13.97 9.26 4.79
N ARG A 34 -14.60 8.24 4.19
CA ARG A 34 -14.03 6.89 4.17
C ARG A 34 -12.66 6.95 3.52
N LYS A 35 -11.63 6.47 4.25
CA LYS A 35 -10.28 6.32 3.71
C LYS A 35 -10.35 5.59 2.36
N GLY A 36 -9.76 6.21 1.33
CA GLY A 36 -9.79 5.69 -0.03
C GLY A 36 -9.43 4.20 -0.07
N ARG A 37 -10.22 3.42 -0.81
CA ARG A 37 -9.95 1.99 -0.99
C ARG A 37 -8.76 1.83 -1.92
N GLY A 38 -7.63 1.39 -1.38
CA GLY A 38 -6.47 1.05 -2.17
C GLY A 38 -5.24 0.76 -1.32
N ARG A 39 -4.53 -0.32 -1.64
CA ARG A 39 -3.21 -0.55 -1.05
C ARG A 39 -2.30 0.58 -1.53
N LYS A 40 -1.76 1.38 -0.60
CA LYS A 40 -0.70 2.34 -0.92
C LYS A 40 0.37 1.62 -1.75
N ARG A 41 0.66 2.10 -2.96
CA ARG A 41 1.74 1.59 -3.82
C ARG A 41 3.06 1.83 -3.09
N SER A 42 3.48 0.87 -2.26
CA SER A 42 4.74 0.96 -1.54
C SER A 42 5.80 0.13 -2.25
N ALA A 43 7.04 0.63 -2.30
CA ALA A 43 8.17 -0.13 -2.83
C ALA A 43 8.43 -1.42 -2.01
N ARG A 44 7.90 -1.51 -0.79
CA ARG A 44 8.08 -2.60 0.17
C ARG A 44 6.99 -3.68 0.05
N THR A 45 6.61 -4.06 -1.17
CA THR A 45 5.70 -5.21 -1.38
C THR A 45 6.39 -6.53 -1.04
N ARG A 46 5.61 -7.57 -0.72
CA ARG A 46 6.12 -8.93 -0.46
C ARG A 46 6.90 -9.47 -1.68
N GLU A 47 6.44 -9.14 -2.88
CA GLU A 47 7.09 -9.49 -4.14
C GLU A 47 8.46 -8.81 -4.29
N ASN A 48 8.55 -7.51 -4.03
CA ASN A 48 9.81 -6.76 -4.11
C ASN A 48 10.82 -7.25 -3.08
N ILE A 49 10.36 -7.52 -1.85
CA ILE A 49 11.21 -8.12 -0.80
C ILE A 49 11.75 -9.48 -1.27
N ARG A 50 10.92 -10.34 -1.88
CA ARG A 50 11.35 -11.63 -2.40
C ARG A 50 12.40 -11.46 -3.51
N LYS A 51 12.16 -10.57 -4.48
CA LYS A 51 13.11 -10.27 -5.56
C LYS A 51 14.47 -9.79 -5.02
N ILE A 52 14.47 -8.90 -4.03
CA ILE A 52 15.69 -8.38 -3.40
C ILE A 52 16.44 -9.51 -2.67
N LYS A 53 15.75 -10.31 -1.86
CA LYS A 53 16.38 -11.46 -1.16
C LYS A 53 17.03 -12.44 -2.13
N THR A 54 16.34 -12.77 -3.24
CA THR A 54 16.90 -13.66 -4.28
C THR A 54 18.14 -13.06 -4.95
N LYS A 55 18.16 -11.74 -5.24
CA LYS A 55 19.34 -11.07 -5.80
C LYS A 55 20.53 -11.12 -4.85
N ILE A 56 20.31 -10.84 -3.56
CA ILE A 56 21.36 -10.91 -2.52
C ILE A 56 21.96 -12.32 -2.43
N GLN A 57 21.11 -13.35 -2.39
CA GLN A 57 21.55 -14.74 -2.31
C GLN A 57 22.38 -15.17 -3.54
N ARG A 58 21.99 -14.75 -4.75
CA ARG A 58 22.75 -15.03 -5.99
C ARG A 58 24.13 -14.38 -5.98
N ASN A 59 24.26 -13.16 -5.45
CA ASN A 59 25.55 -12.48 -5.34
C ASN A 59 26.52 -13.20 -4.39
N LEU A 60 26.01 -13.70 -3.26
CA LEU A 60 26.81 -14.49 -2.31
C LEU A 60 27.32 -15.79 -2.95
N SER A 61 26.44 -16.54 -3.63
CA SER A 61 26.82 -17.79 -4.31
C SER A 61 27.83 -17.56 -5.44
N SER A 62 27.67 -16.48 -6.21
CA SER A 62 28.60 -16.13 -7.29
C SER A 62 30.00 -15.82 -6.76
N ARG A 63 30.12 -15.06 -5.65
CA ARG A 63 31.40 -14.82 -4.97
C ARG A 63 32.03 -16.11 -4.46
N GLN A 64 31.26 -16.97 -3.80
CA GLN A 64 31.75 -18.27 -3.29
C GLN A 64 32.25 -19.19 -4.42
N ASN A 65 31.57 -19.23 -5.56
CA ASN A 65 32.01 -20.02 -6.71
C ASN A 65 33.29 -19.46 -7.34
N SER A 66 33.41 -18.14 -7.42
CA SER A 66 34.62 -17.48 -7.93
C SER A 66 35.83 -17.78 -7.05
N THR A 67 35.72 -17.62 -5.72
CA THR A 67 36.83 -17.91 -4.79
C THR A 67 37.23 -19.38 -4.82
N ARG A 68 36.26 -20.31 -4.89
CA ARG A 68 36.54 -21.74 -5.04
C ARG A 68 37.30 -22.06 -6.32
N LYS A 69 36.96 -21.42 -7.46
CA LYS A 69 37.67 -21.61 -8.73
C LYS A 69 39.11 -21.10 -8.64
N MET A 70 39.32 -19.92 -8.07
CA MET A 70 40.66 -19.36 -7.88
C MET A 70 41.53 -20.26 -6.99
N ALA A 71 41.00 -20.74 -5.86
CA ALA A 71 41.72 -21.64 -4.95
C ALA A 71 42.09 -22.99 -5.58
N LYS A 72 41.27 -23.51 -6.50
CA LYS A 72 41.61 -24.72 -7.27
C LYS A 72 42.69 -24.46 -8.32
N ALA A 73 42.68 -23.28 -8.96
CA ALA A 73 43.69 -22.92 -9.95
C ALA A 73 45.08 -22.77 -9.30
N THR A 74 45.18 -22.08 -8.17
CA THR A 74 46.45 -21.92 -7.44
C THR A 74 47.00 -23.25 -6.90
N LYS A 75 46.15 -24.15 -6.41
CA LYS A 75 46.59 -25.50 -5.98
C LYS A 75 47.15 -26.39 -7.10
N LYS A 76 46.86 -26.07 -8.37
CA LYS A 76 47.28 -26.88 -9.52
C LYS A 76 48.60 -26.39 -10.13
N ILE A 77 49.12 -25.25 -9.67
CA ILE A 77 50.32 -24.56 -10.18
C ILE A 77 51.54 -24.82 -9.28
N ILE A 78 51.37 -25.54 -8.17
CA ILE A 78 52.44 -26.04 -7.28
C ILE A 78 52.61 -27.53 -7.55
#